data_AF-A0A7S7P5A0-F1
#
_entry.id   AF-A0A7S7P5A0-F1
#
_cell.length_a   1.000
_cell.length_b   1.000
_cell.length_c   1.000
_cell.angle_alpha   90.00
_cell.angle_beta   90.00
_cell.angle_gamma   90.00
#
_symmetry.space_group_name_H-M   'P 1'
#
loop_
_entity.id
_entity.type
_entity.pdbx_description
1 polymer ?
#
loop_
_entity_poly.entity_id
_entity_poly.type
_entity_poly.pdbx_seq_one_letter_code
_entity_poly.pdbx_strand_id
1 'polypeptide(L)'
;MMRLSNCVLPLLVVAGLSACQPRQPGTQQAAAAPPGAMQAATGPAAAAPAAPAVHEIHAAPAAPPPGAAGNAAAPGKAFDLQSIPVTSAALPPFPYVAMPSELGPKQIYTEKDIEFDRVYVIAGEDMRPAEGKVLQRKFFLHTLKWSPLAAHRNYETALSALGARRVDAIHPFDERFVDRNGGDSAAIWKKMQIPHLDRMEDPDVPGFEQWLLRTPDTHVWISFFLANGQVHVLTVEEKAMRQLVQTLPATALSTGR
;
A
#
# COMPACT_ATOMS: atom_id res chain seq x y z
N MET A 1 -49.03 45.81 1.42
CA MET A 1 -48.56 45.54 2.80
C MET A 1 -47.16 44.92 2.67
N MET A 2 -46.08 45.72 2.82
CA MET A 2 -45.28 45.83 4.06
C MET A 2 -44.74 44.45 4.50
N ARG A 3 -43.43 44.16 4.61
CA ARG A 3 -42.25 45.00 4.94
C ARG A 3 -40.95 44.33 4.47
N LEU A 4 -39.95 45.19 4.23
CA LEU A 4 -38.52 44.90 4.21
C LEU A 4 -38.01 44.44 5.59
N SER A 5 -36.95 43.60 5.64
CA SER A 5 -35.84 43.80 6.58
C SER A 5 -34.67 42.83 6.39
N ASN A 6 -33.47 43.41 6.25
CA ASN A 6 -32.18 43.09 6.89
C ASN A 6 -31.54 41.69 6.68
N CYS A 7 -30.23 41.52 6.56
CA CYS A 7 -29.10 42.39 6.92
C CYS A 7 -27.87 41.93 6.09
N VAL A 8 -27.20 42.85 5.41
CA VAL A 8 -25.90 42.63 4.75
C VAL A 8 -24.85 43.39 5.55
N LEU A 9 -23.80 42.71 5.98
CA LEU A 9 -22.61 43.31 6.57
C LEU A 9 -21.39 42.58 6.01
N PRO A 10 -20.56 43.22 5.18
CA PRO A 10 -19.25 42.69 4.81
C PRO A 10 -18.20 43.20 5.79
N LEU A 11 -17.44 42.27 6.37
CA LEU A 11 -16.20 42.59 7.09
C LEU A 11 -15.04 42.56 6.08
N LEU A 12 -14.57 43.75 5.72
CA LEU A 12 -13.41 43.99 4.86
C LEU A 12 -12.21 44.24 5.77
N VAL A 13 -11.26 43.30 5.83
CA VAL A 13 -9.96 43.49 6.50
C VAL A 13 -8.91 43.67 5.40
N VAL A 14 -8.31 44.86 5.36
CA VAL A 14 -7.26 45.27 4.43
C VAL A 14 -5.98 45.58 5.20
N ALA A 15 -4.89 45.06 4.65
CA ALA A 15 -3.49 45.52 4.70
C ALA A 15 -2.67 45.36 6.00
N GLY A 16 -1.53 44.69 5.80
CA GLY A 16 -0.33 44.78 6.61
C GLY A 16 0.85 44.17 5.85
N LEU A 17 1.36 44.88 4.82
CA LEU A 17 2.66 44.63 4.18
C LEU A 17 3.77 45.30 5.01
N SER A 18 4.82 44.56 5.37
CA SER A 18 6.23 45.01 5.54
C SER A 18 7.06 43.80 5.99
N ALA A 19 7.90 43.20 5.15
CA ALA A 19 9.26 43.65 4.79
C ALA A 19 10.23 43.64 5.98
N CYS A 20 11.14 42.65 6.03
CA CYS A 20 12.57 42.84 5.83
C CYS A 20 13.38 41.58 6.18
N GLN A 21 14.40 41.37 5.35
CA GLN A 21 15.24 40.19 5.21
C GLN A 21 16.53 40.35 6.06
N PRO A 22 17.57 39.51 5.89
CA PRO A 22 18.27 38.82 6.96
C PRO A 22 19.55 39.54 7.44
N ARG A 23 20.17 39.04 8.51
CA ARG A 23 21.58 39.33 8.81
C ARG A 23 22.30 38.07 9.29
N GLN A 24 23.17 37.55 8.43
CA GLN A 24 24.23 36.58 8.72
C GLN A 24 25.36 37.23 9.55
N PRO A 25 26.57 36.63 9.65
CA PRO A 25 26.95 35.43 10.40
C PRO A 25 28.08 35.77 11.41
N GLY A 26 28.18 35.00 12.49
CA GLY A 26 29.34 35.01 13.38
C GLY A 26 30.24 33.80 13.13
N THR A 27 31.38 34.03 12.48
CA THR A 27 32.65 33.31 12.67
C THR A 27 32.92 33.16 14.18
N GLN A 28 33.53 32.13 14.73
CA GLN A 28 34.77 31.43 14.41
C GLN A 28 34.90 30.35 15.51
N GLN A 29 35.52 29.20 15.24
CA GLN A 29 36.74 28.73 15.93
C GLN A 29 37.00 27.25 15.63
N ALA A 30 38.11 27.03 14.93
CA ALA A 30 38.75 25.74 14.73
C ALA A 30 39.82 25.52 15.81
N ALA A 31 40.00 24.27 16.23
CA ALA A 31 41.25 23.70 16.76
C ALA A 31 41.13 22.16 16.63
N ALA A 32 41.75 21.55 15.63
CA ALA A 32 43.12 21.04 15.62
C ALA A 32 43.24 19.62 16.19
N ALA A 33 43.42 18.64 15.28
CA ALA A 33 43.85 17.27 15.58
C ALA A 33 45.24 17.03 14.95
N PRO A 34 46.17 16.32 15.61
CA PRO A 34 47.49 16.06 15.07
C PRO A 34 47.56 14.77 14.22
N PRO A 35 48.62 14.60 13.39
CA PRO A 35 48.70 13.56 12.38
C PRO A 35 49.67 12.41 12.72
N GLY A 36 49.51 11.29 12.00
CA GLY A 36 50.63 10.46 11.54
C GLY A 36 50.74 9.05 12.14
N ALA A 37 50.59 8.02 11.29
CA ALA A 37 51.65 7.02 11.07
C ALA A 37 51.27 6.10 9.89
N MET A 38 52.22 5.98 8.98
CA MET A 38 52.26 5.16 7.77
C MET A 38 52.85 3.79 8.10
N GLN A 39 52.33 2.71 7.51
CA GLN A 39 53.17 1.56 7.15
C GLN A 39 52.51 0.67 6.08
N ALA A 40 53.25 0.52 4.99
CA ALA A 40 53.08 -0.47 3.95
C ALA A 40 54.27 -1.45 4.02
N ALA A 41 54.02 -2.73 3.69
CA ALA A 41 54.98 -3.69 3.12
C ALA A 41 54.14 -4.89 2.62
N THR A 42 53.99 -5.24 1.34
CA THR A 42 54.92 -5.75 0.29
C THR A 42 55.75 -6.97 0.68
N GLY A 43 55.51 -8.11 0.01
CA GLY A 43 56.45 -9.24 -0.12
C GLY A 43 55.79 -10.53 -0.67
N PRO A 44 56.45 -11.39 -1.48
CA PRO A 44 55.89 -11.82 -2.77
C PRO A 44 55.85 -13.35 -3.09
N ALA A 45 55.04 -13.66 -4.11
CA ALA A 45 55.25 -14.51 -5.32
C ALA A 45 55.49 -16.04 -5.33
N ALA A 46 55.01 -16.59 -6.47
CA ALA A 46 55.44 -17.77 -7.25
C ALA A 46 54.68 -19.10 -6.97
N ALA A 47 54.31 -19.95 -7.94
CA ALA A 47 54.20 -19.90 -9.41
C ALA A 47 53.40 -21.14 -9.87
N ALA A 48 52.80 -21.09 -11.06
CA ALA A 48 52.12 -22.18 -11.80
C ALA A 48 53.13 -23.28 -12.28
N PRO A 49 52.78 -24.41 -12.99
CA PRO A 49 51.61 -24.63 -13.87
C PRO A 49 51.06 -26.09 -14.01
N ALA A 50 50.06 -26.22 -14.91
CA ALA A 50 49.81 -27.32 -15.89
C ALA A 50 48.43 -28.02 -15.83
N ALA A 51 47.66 -27.86 -16.92
CA ALA A 51 46.60 -28.76 -17.40
C ALA A 51 47.23 -29.87 -18.29
N PRO A 52 46.51 -30.84 -18.93
CA PRO A 52 45.05 -31.08 -18.98
C PRO A 52 44.64 -32.57 -18.84
N ALA A 53 43.34 -32.86 -18.69
CA ALA A 53 42.74 -34.09 -19.24
C ALA A 53 41.21 -33.98 -19.30
N VAL A 54 40.69 -34.17 -20.50
CA VAL A 54 39.28 -34.26 -20.87
C VAL A 54 38.75 -35.61 -20.37
N HIS A 55 37.63 -35.63 -19.65
CA HIS A 55 36.73 -36.79 -19.56
C HIS A 55 35.29 -36.26 -19.51
N GLU A 56 34.56 -36.44 -20.60
CA GLU A 56 33.10 -36.33 -20.62
C GLU A 56 32.51 -37.39 -19.69
N ILE A 57 31.74 -36.95 -18.71
CA ILE A 57 30.80 -37.80 -17.98
C ILE A 57 29.46 -37.08 -18.00
N HIS A 58 28.50 -37.75 -18.63
CA HIS A 58 27.11 -37.33 -18.77
C HIS A 58 26.47 -37.16 -17.38
N ALA A 59 26.27 -35.92 -16.94
CA ALA A 59 25.61 -35.61 -15.67
C ALA A 59 24.13 -35.31 -15.91
N ALA A 60 23.26 -36.08 -15.24
CA ALA A 60 21.82 -35.86 -15.18
C ALA A 60 21.47 -34.47 -14.59
N PRO A 61 20.28 -33.90 -14.87
CA PRO A 61 19.93 -32.56 -14.43
C PRO A 61 19.96 -32.45 -12.91
N ALA A 62 20.74 -31.49 -12.40
CA ALA A 62 20.76 -31.12 -10.99
C ALA A 62 19.39 -30.53 -10.58
N ALA A 63 18.81 -31.09 -9.52
CA ALA A 63 17.64 -30.52 -8.85
C ALA A 63 17.97 -29.11 -8.32
N PRO A 64 17.02 -28.17 -8.32
CA PRO A 64 17.25 -26.82 -7.80
C PRO A 64 17.57 -26.88 -6.29
N PRO A 65 18.45 -25.99 -5.79
CA PRO A 65 18.82 -25.96 -4.38
C PRO A 65 17.59 -25.67 -3.50
N PRO A 66 17.49 -26.27 -2.30
CA PRO A 66 16.43 -25.99 -1.36
C PRO A 66 16.44 -24.49 -1.03
N GLY A 67 15.32 -23.82 -1.29
CA GLY A 67 15.11 -22.44 -0.90
C GLY A 67 15.35 -22.29 0.60
N ALA A 68 16.07 -21.24 0.98
CA ALA A 68 16.34 -20.89 2.36
C ALA A 68 15.02 -20.86 3.14
N ALA A 69 14.85 -21.84 4.03
CA ALA A 69 13.81 -21.81 5.04
C ALA A 69 14.11 -20.63 5.96
N GLY A 70 13.51 -19.48 5.64
CA GLY A 70 13.44 -18.35 6.54
C GLY A 70 12.80 -18.82 7.85
N ASN A 71 13.44 -18.47 8.96
CA ASN A 71 13.08 -18.85 10.30
C ASN A 71 11.62 -18.42 10.59
N ALA A 72 10.68 -19.36 10.43
CA ALA A 72 9.28 -19.10 10.70
C ALA A 72 9.11 -18.91 12.21
N ALA A 73 8.89 -17.66 12.62
CA ALA A 73 8.31 -17.39 13.93
C ALA A 73 7.03 -18.23 14.08
N ALA A 74 6.84 -18.83 15.25
CA ALA A 74 5.69 -19.69 15.53
C ALA A 74 4.39 -18.96 15.14
N PRO A 75 3.51 -19.59 14.33
CA PRO A 75 2.32 -18.91 13.86
C PRO A 75 1.43 -18.61 15.06
N GLY A 76 1.09 -17.33 15.22
CA GLY A 76 -0.10 -16.93 15.95
C GLY A 76 -1.32 -17.63 15.33
N LYS A 77 -2.46 -17.62 16.04
CA LYS A 77 -3.70 -18.18 15.49
C LYS A 77 -3.99 -17.53 14.14
N ALA A 78 -3.96 -18.34 13.07
CA ALA A 78 -4.28 -17.88 11.72
C ALA A 78 -5.67 -17.23 11.69
N PHE A 79 -5.81 -16.17 10.88
CA PHE A 79 -7.07 -15.47 10.72
C PHE A 79 -8.16 -16.40 10.15
N ASP A 80 -9.32 -16.44 10.82
CA ASP A 80 -10.46 -17.25 10.42
C ASP A 80 -11.45 -16.41 9.60
N LEU A 81 -11.47 -16.60 8.28
CA LEU A 81 -12.45 -15.95 7.40
C LEU A 81 -13.90 -16.29 7.77
N GLN A 82 -14.15 -17.48 8.31
CA GLN A 82 -15.50 -17.94 8.63
C GLN A 82 -16.07 -17.28 9.88
N SER A 83 -15.24 -16.64 10.71
CA SER A 83 -15.73 -15.87 11.85
C SER A 83 -16.38 -14.54 11.43
N ILE A 84 -16.16 -14.09 10.19
CA ILE A 84 -16.82 -12.91 9.65
C ILE A 84 -18.17 -13.33 9.03
N PRO A 85 -19.28 -12.71 9.44
CA PRO A 85 -20.60 -13.07 8.92
C PRO A 85 -20.73 -12.70 7.44
N VAL A 86 -21.46 -13.52 6.70
CA VAL A 86 -21.92 -13.17 5.35
C VAL A 86 -22.95 -12.05 5.47
N THR A 87 -22.78 -10.99 4.68
CA THR A 87 -23.71 -9.86 4.68
C THR A 87 -25.10 -10.26 4.20
N SER A 88 -26.11 -9.71 4.85
CA SER A 88 -27.50 -9.76 4.40
C SER A 88 -27.96 -8.44 3.76
N ALA A 89 -27.08 -7.44 3.67
CA ALA A 89 -27.41 -6.15 3.07
C ALA A 89 -27.55 -6.27 1.55
N ALA A 90 -28.46 -5.49 0.96
CA ALA A 90 -28.52 -5.33 -0.49
C ALA A 90 -27.26 -4.59 -0.95
N LEU A 91 -26.42 -5.26 -1.75
CA LEU A 91 -25.16 -4.69 -2.19
C LEU A 91 -25.35 -3.86 -3.47
N PRO A 92 -24.85 -2.61 -3.51
CA PRO A 92 -24.74 -1.87 -4.76
C PRO A 92 -23.70 -2.53 -5.68
N PRO A 93 -23.62 -2.16 -6.97
CA PRO A 93 -22.59 -2.69 -7.86
C PRO A 93 -21.19 -2.36 -7.35
N PHE A 94 -20.20 -3.19 -7.75
CA PHE A 94 -18.78 -2.90 -7.56
C PHE A 94 -18.47 -1.44 -7.92
N PRO A 95 -17.76 -0.69 -7.08
CA PRO A 95 -16.92 -1.11 -5.94
C PRO A 95 -17.61 -1.09 -4.57
N TYR A 96 -18.95 -1.18 -4.52
CA TYR A 96 -19.78 -1.27 -3.31
C TYR A 96 -19.87 -0.01 -2.45
N VAL A 97 -18.78 0.74 -2.30
CA VAL A 97 -18.74 1.99 -1.55
C VAL A 97 -18.66 3.15 -2.54
N ALA A 98 -19.58 4.10 -2.43
CA ALA A 98 -19.56 5.32 -3.24
C ALA A 98 -18.46 6.28 -2.76
N MET A 99 -18.00 7.16 -3.66
CA MET A 99 -17.32 8.38 -3.24
C MET A 99 -18.37 9.40 -2.79
N PRO A 100 -18.02 10.38 -1.93
CA PRO A 100 -18.95 11.42 -1.51
C PRO A 100 -19.61 12.12 -2.70
N SER A 101 -20.94 12.26 -2.65
CA SER A 101 -21.76 12.79 -3.75
C SER A 101 -21.50 14.26 -4.07
N GLU A 102 -20.92 14.98 -3.12
CA GLU A 102 -20.53 16.38 -3.20
C GLU A 102 -19.28 16.59 -4.07
N LEU A 103 -18.54 15.51 -4.36
CA LEU A 103 -17.38 15.55 -5.25
C LEU A 103 -17.82 15.50 -6.71
N GLY A 104 -17.34 16.47 -7.49
CA GLY A 104 -17.43 16.43 -8.94
C GLY A 104 -16.49 15.39 -9.56
N PRO A 105 -16.71 14.98 -10.82
CA PRO A 105 -15.92 13.93 -11.49
C PRO A 105 -14.42 14.21 -11.55
N LYS A 106 -14.00 15.48 -11.57
CA LYS A 106 -12.58 15.88 -11.60
C LYS A 106 -11.91 15.88 -10.22
N GLN A 107 -12.66 15.66 -9.15
CA GLN A 107 -12.17 15.66 -7.77
C GLN A 107 -11.96 14.23 -7.24
N ILE A 108 -12.43 13.23 -7.98
CA ILE A 108 -12.20 11.80 -7.72
C ILE A 108 -11.15 11.32 -8.72
N TYR A 109 -10.06 10.76 -8.21
CA TYR A 109 -8.98 10.21 -9.02
C TYR A 109 -9.05 8.69 -8.93
N THR A 110 -9.10 8.02 -10.09
CA THR A 110 -8.95 6.58 -10.18
C THR A 110 -7.49 6.27 -10.44
N GLU A 111 -6.81 5.66 -9.47
CA GLU A 111 -5.40 5.25 -9.61
C GLU A 111 -5.28 3.87 -10.27
N LYS A 112 -6.28 3.00 -10.03
CA LYS A 112 -6.36 1.67 -10.62
C LYS A 112 -7.80 1.30 -10.91
N ASP A 113 -8.01 0.64 -12.05
CA ASP A 113 -9.23 -0.06 -12.42
C ASP A 113 -8.80 -1.26 -13.28
N ILE A 114 -8.70 -2.45 -12.66
CA ILE A 114 -8.08 -3.63 -13.25
C ILE A 114 -9.01 -4.83 -13.02
N GLU A 115 -9.35 -5.56 -14.08
CA GLU A 115 -10.27 -6.70 -14.01
C GLU A 115 -9.72 -7.89 -13.24
N PHE A 116 -8.39 -8.08 -13.24
CA PHE A 116 -7.73 -9.12 -12.48
C PHE A 116 -6.30 -8.69 -12.10
N ASP A 117 -6.03 -8.54 -10.80
CA ASP A 117 -4.69 -8.31 -10.24
C ASP A 117 -4.58 -8.97 -8.86
N ARG A 118 -3.37 -9.04 -8.30
CA ARG A 118 -3.11 -9.49 -6.93
C ARG A 118 -2.72 -8.31 -6.06
N VAL A 119 -3.41 -8.15 -4.95
CA VAL A 119 -3.10 -7.17 -3.90
C VAL A 119 -2.93 -7.91 -2.58
N TYR A 120 -1.98 -7.49 -1.77
CA TYR A 120 -1.83 -8.03 -0.42
C TYR A 120 -2.65 -7.19 0.58
N VAL A 121 -3.39 -7.87 1.45
CA VAL A 121 -4.31 -7.30 2.44
C VAL A 121 -3.94 -7.79 3.85
N ILE A 122 -4.33 -7.06 4.89
CA ILE A 122 -4.11 -7.49 6.29
C ILE A 122 -5.30 -8.28 6.80
N ALA A 123 -5.10 -9.56 7.13
CA ALA A 123 -6.11 -10.41 7.72
C ALA A 123 -5.68 -10.79 9.15
N GLY A 124 -6.27 -10.15 10.16
CA GLY A 124 -5.78 -10.24 11.52
C GLY A 124 -4.40 -9.60 11.62
N GLU A 125 -3.41 -10.41 11.98
CA GLU A 125 -2.00 -9.97 12.08
C GLU A 125 -1.16 -10.31 10.84
N ASP A 126 -1.73 -11.03 9.87
CA ASP A 126 -1.01 -11.61 8.74
C ASP A 126 -1.29 -10.88 7.44
N MET A 127 -0.33 -10.95 6.52
CA MET A 127 -0.50 -10.45 5.16
C MET A 127 -0.97 -11.58 4.24
N ARG A 128 -2.11 -11.39 3.57
CA ARG A 128 -2.75 -12.36 2.68
C ARG A 128 -2.79 -11.83 1.25
N PRO A 129 -2.51 -12.64 0.22
CA PRO A 129 -2.84 -12.26 -1.16
C PRO A 129 -4.36 -12.37 -1.41
N ALA A 130 -4.94 -11.32 -1.98
CA ALA A 130 -6.28 -11.29 -2.54
C ALA A 130 -6.17 -11.07 -4.05
N GLU A 131 -6.83 -11.92 -4.84
CA GLU A 131 -6.79 -11.90 -6.29
C GLU A 131 -8.17 -11.67 -6.87
N GLY A 132 -8.29 -10.74 -7.81
CA GLY A 132 -9.55 -10.48 -8.49
C GLY A 132 -9.65 -9.07 -9.03
N LYS A 133 -10.86 -8.51 -9.06
CA LYS A 133 -11.09 -7.18 -9.62
C LYS A 133 -10.65 -6.12 -8.62
N VAL A 134 -9.81 -5.18 -9.07
CA VAL A 134 -9.19 -4.16 -8.24
C VAL A 134 -9.61 -2.77 -8.71
N LEU A 135 -10.06 -1.94 -7.78
CA LEU A 135 -10.28 -0.51 -8.01
C LEU A 135 -9.69 0.29 -6.87
N GLN A 136 -8.88 1.29 -7.21
CA GLN A 136 -8.34 2.25 -6.25
C GLN A 136 -8.76 3.66 -6.65
N ARG A 137 -9.43 4.33 -5.74
CA ARG A 137 -9.89 5.70 -5.93
C ARG A 137 -9.45 6.57 -4.75
N LYS A 138 -9.26 7.85 -5.02
CA LYS A 138 -8.89 8.83 -4.01
C LYS A 138 -9.46 10.21 -4.27
N PHE A 139 -9.51 11.02 -3.21
CA PHE A 139 -9.83 12.43 -3.28
C PHE A 139 -9.16 13.19 -2.13
N PHE A 140 -9.01 14.50 -2.28
CA PHE A 140 -8.41 15.33 -1.23
C PHE A 140 -9.41 15.70 -0.13
N LEU A 141 -9.01 15.54 1.13
CA LEU A 141 -9.84 15.90 2.29
C LEU A 141 -10.30 17.36 2.26
N HIS A 142 -9.41 18.27 1.86
CA HIS A 142 -9.70 19.72 1.82
C HIS A 142 -10.84 20.06 0.85
N THR A 143 -11.12 19.21 -0.15
CA THR A 143 -12.21 19.44 -1.11
C THR A 143 -13.57 19.43 -0.41
N LEU A 144 -13.75 18.57 0.59
CA LEU A 144 -14.97 18.46 1.40
C LEU A 144 -14.84 19.18 2.75
N LYS A 145 -13.71 19.83 3.00
CA LYS A 145 -13.35 20.40 4.31
C LYS A 145 -13.42 19.36 5.43
N TRP A 146 -13.06 18.11 5.12
CA TRP A 146 -13.03 17.03 6.10
C TRP A 146 -11.73 17.05 6.90
N SER A 147 -11.83 16.75 8.19
CA SER A 147 -10.70 16.30 8.98
C SER A 147 -10.43 14.81 8.70
N PRO A 148 -9.24 14.30 9.06
CA PRO A 148 -8.96 12.86 9.09
C PRO A 148 -10.02 12.05 9.85
N LEU A 149 -10.44 12.54 11.04
CA LEU A 149 -11.50 11.93 11.84
C LEU A 149 -12.84 11.88 11.11
N ALA A 150 -13.23 12.97 10.41
CA ALA A 150 -14.46 12.99 9.65
C ALA A 150 -14.44 11.94 8.53
N ALA A 151 -13.31 11.79 7.82
CA ALA A 151 -13.16 10.76 6.81
C ALA A 151 -13.27 9.35 7.41
N HIS A 152 -12.52 9.07 8.49
CA HIS A 152 -12.58 7.80 9.22
C HIS A 152 -14.02 7.44 9.59
N ARG A 153 -14.75 8.32 10.28
CA ARG A 153 -16.12 8.02 10.74
C ARG A 153 -17.13 7.87 9.60
N ASN A 154 -16.98 8.61 8.51
CA ASN A 154 -17.82 8.45 7.33
C ASN A 154 -17.65 7.07 6.69
N TYR A 155 -16.40 6.65 6.47
CA TYR A 155 -16.12 5.35 5.85
C TYR A 155 -16.42 4.19 6.79
N GLU A 156 -16.11 4.30 8.08
CA GLU A 156 -16.50 3.31 9.10
C GLU A 156 -18.01 3.07 9.10
N THR A 157 -18.80 4.14 9.08
CA THR A 157 -20.28 4.05 9.04
C THR A 157 -20.76 3.39 7.74
N ALA A 158 -20.25 3.83 6.59
CA ALA A 158 -20.65 3.30 5.29
C ALA A 158 -20.30 1.81 5.12
N LEU A 159 -19.09 1.41 5.53
CA LEU A 159 -18.62 0.03 5.46
C LEU A 159 -19.40 -0.87 6.44
N SER A 160 -19.64 -0.39 7.66
CA SER A 160 -20.44 -1.12 8.64
C SER A 160 -21.88 -1.33 8.16
N ALA A 161 -22.47 -0.35 7.48
CA ALA A 161 -23.82 -0.45 6.91
C ALA A 161 -23.92 -1.51 5.79
N LEU A 162 -22.82 -1.75 5.06
CA LEU A 162 -22.74 -2.86 4.09
C LEU A 162 -22.58 -4.23 4.75
N GLY A 163 -22.37 -4.29 6.07
CA GLY A 163 -22.07 -5.52 6.80
C GLY A 163 -20.58 -5.88 6.78
N ALA A 164 -19.70 -4.98 6.33
CA ALA A 164 -18.26 -5.22 6.43
C ALA A 164 -17.80 -5.22 7.90
N ARG A 165 -16.67 -5.86 8.15
CA ARG A 165 -16.01 -5.88 9.46
C ARG A 165 -14.56 -5.45 9.28
N ARG A 166 -14.08 -4.62 10.21
CA ARG A 166 -12.65 -4.33 10.32
C ARG A 166 -11.94 -5.61 10.78
N VAL A 167 -10.85 -5.96 10.10
CA VAL A 167 -10.13 -7.23 10.28
C VAL A 167 -8.63 -7.05 10.51
N ASP A 168 -8.09 -5.84 10.42
CA ASP A 168 -6.73 -5.57 10.85
C ASP A 168 -6.61 -5.65 12.38
N ALA A 169 -5.66 -6.45 12.85
CA ALA A 169 -5.20 -6.50 14.24
C ALA A 169 -3.77 -5.93 14.39
N ILE A 170 -3.18 -5.47 13.28
CA ILE A 170 -1.84 -4.90 13.22
C ILE A 170 -1.78 -3.79 12.16
N HIS A 171 -0.99 -2.75 12.42
CA HIS A 171 -0.81 -1.64 11.49
C HIS A 171 0.35 -1.91 10.52
N PRO A 172 0.30 -1.46 9.25
CA PRO A 172 1.42 -1.56 8.30
C PRO A 172 2.74 -0.87 8.73
N PHE A 173 2.72 -0.09 9.81
CA PHE A 173 3.90 0.54 10.41
C PHE A 173 4.47 -0.25 11.58
N ASP A 174 3.77 -1.26 12.08
CA ASP A 174 4.22 -2.08 13.21
C ASP A 174 5.50 -2.83 12.79
N GLU A 175 6.57 -2.68 13.56
CA GLU A 175 7.87 -3.30 13.27
C GLU A 175 7.74 -4.83 13.18
N ARG A 176 6.88 -5.44 14.00
CA ARG A 176 6.64 -6.90 13.97
C ARG A 176 5.96 -7.31 12.66
N PHE A 177 5.07 -6.47 12.13
CA PHE A 177 4.47 -6.71 10.82
C PHE A 177 5.54 -6.62 9.72
N VAL A 178 6.38 -5.59 9.77
CA VAL A 178 7.45 -5.37 8.78
C VAL A 178 8.45 -6.52 8.79
N ASP A 179 8.95 -6.90 9.97
CA ASP A 179 9.93 -7.97 10.14
C ASP A 179 9.41 -9.32 9.63
N ARG A 180 8.16 -9.68 9.98
CA ARG A 180 7.53 -10.93 9.50
C ARG A 180 7.32 -10.96 7.99
N ASN A 181 7.24 -9.81 7.33
CA ASN A 181 6.96 -9.70 5.90
C ASN A 181 8.19 -9.29 5.05
N GLY A 182 9.39 -9.42 5.61
CA GLY A 182 10.66 -9.30 4.88
C GLY A 182 11.48 -8.04 5.19
N GLY A 183 11.11 -7.25 6.20
CA GLY A 183 11.93 -6.17 6.74
C GLY A 183 11.98 -4.88 5.89
N ASP A 184 11.37 -4.86 4.70
CA ASP A 184 11.32 -3.69 3.81
C ASP A 184 9.89 -3.16 3.70
N SER A 185 9.57 -2.13 4.49
CA SER A 185 8.26 -1.49 4.49
C SER A 185 7.85 -0.98 3.11
N ALA A 186 8.77 -0.45 2.31
CA ALA A 186 8.44 0.08 0.98
C ALA A 186 8.03 -1.06 0.03
N ALA A 187 8.74 -2.19 0.06
CA ALA A 187 8.38 -3.37 -0.70
C ALA A 187 7.02 -3.96 -0.24
N ILE A 188 6.76 -3.97 1.06
CA ILE A 188 5.49 -4.43 1.64
C ILE A 188 4.34 -3.52 1.20
N TRP A 189 4.45 -2.21 1.37
CA TRP A 189 3.42 -1.25 0.98
C TRP A 189 3.16 -1.24 -0.52
N LYS A 190 4.18 -1.49 -1.34
CA LYS A 190 4.01 -1.69 -2.79
C LYS A 190 3.16 -2.92 -3.11
N LYS A 191 3.36 -4.05 -2.41
CA LYS A 191 2.52 -5.26 -2.57
C LYS A 191 1.07 -5.01 -2.14
N MET A 192 0.90 -4.19 -1.10
CA MET A 192 -0.40 -3.80 -0.58
C MET A 192 -1.09 -2.65 -1.35
N GLN A 193 -0.39 -2.05 -2.33
CA GLN A 193 -0.85 -0.87 -3.08
C GLN A 193 -1.15 0.36 -2.21
N ILE A 194 -0.36 0.55 -1.14
CA ILE A 194 -0.41 1.69 -0.22
C ILE A 194 0.95 2.44 -0.14
N PRO A 195 1.58 2.79 -1.28
CA PRO A 195 2.98 3.24 -1.30
C PRO A 195 3.26 4.52 -0.49
N HIS A 196 2.21 5.25 -0.14
CA HIS A 196 2.26 6.43 0.72
C HIS A 196 1.20 6.22 1.79
N LEU A 197 1.62 6.24 3.05
CA LEU A 197 0.73 6.12 4.21
C LEU A 197 1.10 7.22 5.18
N ASP A 198 0.11 7.99 5.63
CA ASP A 198 0.33 9.03 6.62
C ASP A 198 0.40 8.38 8.01
N ARG A 199 1.39 8.78 8.82
CA ARG A 199 1.46 8.38 10.22
C ARG A 199 0.49 9.23 11.03
N MET A 200 -0.53 8.60 11.59
CA MET A 200 -1.46 9.27 12.51
C MET A 200 -0.93 9.16 13.94
N GLU A 201 -0.96 10.28 14.68
CA GLU A 201 -0.66 10.31 16.12
C GLU A 201 -1.93 10.18 16.97
N ASP A 202 -3.09 10.46 16.38
CA ASP A 202 -4.39 10.38 17.03
C ASP A 202 -4.86 8.91 17.11
N PRO A 203 -5.03 8.33 18.31
CA PRO A 203 -5.47 6.94 18.45
C PRO A 203 -6.90 6.70 17.94
N ASP A 204 -7.73 7.75 17.84
CA ASP A 204 -9.10 7.66 17.31
C ASP A 204 -9.14 7.73 15.77
N VAL A 205 -8.00 7.95 15.12
CA VAL A 205 -7.86 7.99 13.66
C VAL A 205 -6.74 7.04 13.25
N PRO A 206 -7.04 5.78 12.92
CA PRO A 206 -6.02 4.75 12.71
C PRO A 206 -5.15 5.02 11.47
N GLY A 207 -5.59 5.84 10.51
CA GLY A 207 -4.82 6.19 9.31
C GLY A 207 -4.75 5.10 8.24
N PHE A 208 -4.81 3.83 8.64
CA PHE A 208 -5.03 2.66 7.81
C PHE A 208 -6.03 1.72 8.47
N GLU A 209 -6.92 1.14 7.67
CA GLU A 209 -7.89 0.14 8.09
C GLU A 209 -8.06 -0.91 7.00
N GLN A 210 -8.11 -2.19 7.38
CA GLN A 210 -8.51 -3.26 6.50
C GLN A 210 -9.89 -3.76 6.88
N TRP A 211 -10.79 -3.72 5.92
CA TRP A 211 -12.15 -4.22 6.04
C TRP A 211 -12.36 -5.44 5.15
N LEU A 212 -13.18 -6.37 5.65
CA LEU A 212 -13.67 -7.53 4.92
C LEU A 212 -15.20 -7.50 4.89
N LEU A 213 -15.76 -7.58 3.69
CA LEU A 213 -17.16 -7.85 3.43
C LEU A 213 -17.28 -9.24 2.83
N ARG A 214 -17.95 -10.16 3.53
CA ARG A 214 -18.25 -11.49 2.98
C ARG A 214 -19.61 -11.48 2.32
N THR A 215 -19.68 -11.99 1.10
CA THR A 215 -20.93 -12.25 0.39
C THR A 215 -21.12 -13.77 0.28
N PRO A 216 -22.28 -14.26 -0.18
CA PRO A 216 -22.47 -15.69 -0.45
C PRO A 216 -21.47 -16.25 -1.47
N ASP A 217 -21.04 -15.42 -2.43
CA ASP A 217 -20.28 -15.87 -3.61
C ASP A 217 -18.79 -15.49 -3.56
N THR A 218 -18.43 -14.45 -2.81
CA THR A 218 -17.06 -13.92 -2.80
C THR A 218 -16.72 -13.16 -1.51
N HIS A 219 -15.45 -12.77 -1.40
CA HIS A 219 -14.91 -11.87 -0.39
C HIS A 219 -14.52 -10.55 -1.05
N VAL A 220 -14.91 -9.45 -0.41
CA VAL A 220 -14.51 -8.11 -0.83
C VAL A 220 -13.63 -7.51 0.26
N TRP A 221 -12.37 -7.28 -0.08
CA TRP A 221 -11.41 -6.61 0.77
C TRP A 221 -11.40 -5.12 0.45
N ILE A 222 -11.49 -4.28 1.48
CA ILE A 222 -11.50 -2.83 1.32
C ILE A 222 -10.42 -2.26 2.24
N SER A 223 -9.39 -1.65 1.66
CA SER A 223 -8.40 -0.88 2.42
C SER A 223 -8.78 0.59 2.36
N PHE A 224 -9.05 1.16 3.52
CA PHE A 224 -9.21 2.60 3.70
C PHE A 224 -7.93 3.15 4.32
N PHE A 225 -7.36 4.19 3.73
CA PHE A 225 -6.18 4.81 4.30
C PHE A 225 -6.03 6.28 3.91
N LEU A 226 -5.27 7.00 4.71
CA LEU A 226 -4.92 8.39 4.49
C LEU A 226 -3.47 8.49 4.00
N ALA A 227 -3.27 9.29 2.96
CA ALA A 227 -1.95 9.57 2.43
C ALA A 227 -1.89 10.96 1.80
N ASN A 228 -0.91 11.77 2.18
CA ASN A 228 -0.70 13.11 1.66
C ASN A 228 -1.97 13.99 1.71
N GLY A 229 -2.76 13.87 2.78
CA GLY A 229 -4.03 14.60 2.93
C GLY A 229 -5.15 14.14 1.99
N GLN A 230 -5.02 12.94 1.41
CA GLN A 230 -6.02 12.29 0.57
C GLN A 230 -6.65 11.11 1.30
N VAL A 231 -7.92 10.88 1.02
CA VAL A 231 -8.56 9.58 1.30
C VAL A 231 -8.26 8.66 0.13
N HIS A 232 -7.80 7.45 0.44
CA HIS A 232 -7.72 6.36 -0.52
C HIS A 232 -8.67 5.23 -0.12
N VAL A 233 -9.36 4.68 -1.12
CA VAL A 233 -10.19 3.49 -1.00
C VAL A 233 -9.76 2.52 -2.07
N LEU A 234 -9.13 1.43 -1.64
CA LEU A 234 -8.75 0.30 -2.48
C LEU A 234 -9.73 -0.83 -2.23
N THR A 235 -10.39 -1.32 -3.27
CA THR A 235 -11.35 -2.42 -3.23
C THR A 235 -10.84 -3.57 -4.08
N VAL A 236 -10.82 -4.77 -3.50
CA VAL A 236 -10.49 -6.02 -4.17
C VAL A 236 -11.66 -6.97 -4.00
N GLU A 237 -12.36 -7.28 -5.08
CA GLU A 237 -13.35 -8.34 -5.10
C GLU A 237 -12.69 -9.63 -5.57
N GLU A 238 -12.60 -10.62 -4.68
CA GLU A 238 -11.94 -11.90 -5.00
C GLU A 238 -12.65 -12.58 -6.18
N LYS A 239 -11.90 -12.92 -7.23
CA LYS A 239 -12.40 -13.56 -8.44
C LYS A 239 -11.36 -14.51 -8.98
N ALA A 240 -11.79 -15.60 -9.61
CA ALA A 240 -10.87 -16.45 -10.36
C ALA A 240 -10.42 -15.76 -11.66
N MET A 241 -9.16 -15.99 -12.06
CA MET A 241 -8.65 -15.48 -13.33
C MET A 241 -9.43 -16.12 -14.48
N ARG A 242 -9.98 -15.28 -15.37
CA ARG A 242 -10.56 -15.78 -16.62
C ARG A 242 -9.44 -16.14 -17.59
N GLN A 243 -9.29 -17.42 -17.91
CA GLN A 243 -8.35 -17.87 -18.93
C GLN A 243 -8.84 -17.39 -20.32
N LEU A 244 -8.06 -16.50 -20.94
CA LEU A 244 -8.34 -16.00 -22.29
C LEU A 244 -7.34 -16.52 -23.34
N VAL A 245 -6.17 -16.98 -22.90
CA VAL A 245 -5.12 -17.52 -23.78
C VAL A 245 -5.38 -19.00 -24.01
N GLN A 246 -5.42 -19.39 -25.27
CA GLN A 246 -5.56 -20.79 -25.71
C GLN A 246 -4.24 -21.32 -26.25
N THR A 247 -4.08 -22.64 -26.24
CA THR A 247 -2.93 -23.30 -26.87
C THR A 247 -2.99 -23.11 -28.39
N LEU A 248 -1.89 -22.66 -29.00
CA LEU A 248 -1.75 -22.59 -30.46
C LEU A 248 -1.40 -23.98 -31.01
N PRO A 249 -2.24 -24.62 -31.84
CA PRO A 249 -1.93 -25.92 -32.41
C PRO A 249 -0.78 -25.84 -33.42
N ALA A 250 0.05 -26.88 -33.49
CA ALA A 250 1.23 -26.92 -34.37
C ALA A 250 0.88 -26.75 -35.87
N THR A 251 -0.32 -27.15 -36.28
CA THR A 251 -0.81 -26.97 -37.66
C THR A 251 -1.01 -25.51 -38.04
N ALA A 252 -1.19 -24.60 -37.07
CA ALA A 252 -1.25 -23.17 -37.31
C ALA A 252 0.13 -22.54 -37.53
N LEU A 253 1.22 -23.28 -37.29
CA LEU A 253 2.60 -22.82 -37.46
C LEU A 253 3.20 -23.20 -38.83
N SER A 254 2.55 -24.06 -39.62
CA SER A 254 3.11 -24.61 -40.86
C SER A 254 2.78 -23.84 -42.15
N THR A 255 2.00 -22.76 -42.10
CA THR A 255 1.47 -22.07 -43.31
C THR A 255 2.40 -21.00 -43.91
N GLY A 256 3.71 -21.11 -43.70
CA GLY A 256 4.68 -20.07 -44.08
C GLY A 256 5.93 -20.56 -44.82
N ARG A 257 5.87 -21.69 -45.54
CA ARG A 257 6.96 -22.16 -46.39
C ARG A 257 6.58 -22.15 -47.86
#